data_AF-X0ZIK4-F1
#
_entry.id   AF-X0ZIK4-F1
#
_cell.length_a   1.000
_cell.length_b   1.000
_cell.length_c   1.000
_cell.angle_alpha   90.00
_cell.angle_beta   90.00
_cell.angle_gamma   90.00
#
_symmetry.space_group_name_H-M   'P 1'
#
loop_
_entity.id
_entity.type
_entity.pdbx_description
1 polymer ?
#
loop_
_entity_poly.entity_id
_entity_poly.type
_entity_poly.pdbx_seq_one_letter_code
_entity_poly.pdbx_strand_id
1 'polypeptide(L)'
;DRLSVTGAVVMIAVPRRRQPLRLNVADVRFLRGPRAGWARVTMSASLAQTPRPAPVTLLASTGEGESAVACSLAVTGLEIEPLGLPQIFELPLSRLRGSGSGRLNIKVSTEGVTNKFSCSLTVRRLDAQPIDGPELPVIDRAEFALEAVYDWVTHALRMDSIRLRLPGMDLAGKGRIHAEALAGGWEGIRRLEVAGKVNPLRVAALLWGKAPVLPGGLTVEGDLDVRF
;
A
#
# COMPACT_ATOMS: atom_id res chain seq x y z
N ASP A 1 31.01 11.68 -12.74
CA ASP A 1 31.21 10.22 -12.59
C ASP A 1 29.89 9.46 -12.56
N ARG A 2 29.90 8.26 -13.13
CA ARG A 2 28.76 7.34 -13.16
C ARG A 2 29.20 6.03 -12.53
N LEU A 3 28.48 5.58 -11.51
CA LEU A 3 28.65 4.24 -10.91
C LEU A 3 27.48 3.37 -11.35
N SER A 4 27.74 2.11 -11.68
CA SER A 4 26.71 1.11 -11.98
C SER A 4 26.94 -0.18 -11.21
N VAL A 5 25.87 -0.75 -10.66
CA VAL A 5 25.86 -2.06 -10.02
C VAL A 5 24.91 -2.96 -10.79
N THR A 6 25.37 -4.14 -11.21
CA THR A 6 24.56 -5.10 -11.99
C THR A 6 24.57 -6.47 -11.34
N GLY A 7 23.47 -7.22 -11.50
CA GLY A 7 23.36 -8.61 -11.04
C GLY A 7 23.40 -8.79 -9.51
N ALA A 8 23.00 -7.77 -8.75
CA ALA A 8 22.97 -7.85 -7.29
C ALA A 8 21.69 -8.53 -6.79
N VAL A 9 21.74 -9.06 -5.57
CA VAL A 9 20.57 -9.60 -4.87
C VAL A 9 20.42 -8.87 -3.54
N VAL A 10 19.25 -8.29 -3.30
CA VAL A 10 18.90 -7.65 -2.03
C VAL A 10 17.91 -8.53 -1.29
N MET A 11 18.23 -8.84 -0.04
CA MET A 11 17.36 -9.60 0.86
C MET A 11 16.70 -8.62 1.82
N ILE A 12 15.37 -8.53 1.76
CA ILE A 12 14.58 -7.63 2.60
C ILE A 12 13.97 -8.47 3.72
N ALA A 13 14.48 -8.29 4.94
CA ALA A 13 13.89 -8.88 6.12
C ALA A 13 12.54 -8.21 6.40
N VAL A 14 11.50 -9.02 6.57
CA VAL A 14 10.17 -8.56 6.94
C VAL A 14 9.84 -9.12 8.32
N PRO A 15 9.38 -8.29 9.28
CA PRO A 15 8.98 -8.77 10.60
C PRO A 15 8.01 -9.94 10.50
N ARG A 16 8.12 -10.91 11.42
CA ARG A 16 7.21 -12.08 11.53
C ARG A 16 7.20 -13.03 10.31
N ARG A 17 8.08 -12.81 9.33
CA ARG A 17 8.25 -13.68 8.17
C ARG A 17 9.53 -14.50 8.30
N ARG A 18 9.43 -15.81 8.11
CA ARG A 18 10.60 -16.73 8.20
C ARG A 18 11.59 -16.55 7.06
N GLN A 19 11.10 -16.27 5.85
CA GLN A 19 11.94 -16.11 4.66
C GLN A 19 11.96 -14.64 4.23
N PRO A 20 13.14 -14.03 4.03
CA PRO A 20 13.23 -12.67 3.50
C PRO A 20 12.65 -12.58 2.09
N LEU A 21 12.14 -11.40 1.76
CA LEU A 21 11.80 -11.08 0.38
C LEU A 21 13.09 -10.92 -0.42
N ARG A 22 13.17 -11.56 -1.58
CA ARG A 22 14.33 -11.51 -2.47
C ARG A 22 14.07 -10.56 -3.62
N LEU A 23 14.89 -9.53 -3.76
CA LEU A 23 14.86 -8.58 -4.86
C LEU A 23 16.09 -8.81 -5.74
N ASN A 24 15.88 -9.27 -6.98
CA ASN A 24 16.95 -9.46 -7.95
C ASN A 24 17.16 -8.14 -8.71
N VAL A 25 18.30 -7.51 -8.49
CA VAL A 25 18.64 -6.19 -9.04
C VAL A 25 19.36 -6.38 -10.37
N ALA A 26 18.71 -5.99 -11.45
CA ALA A 26 19.29 -6.06 -12.78
C ALA A 26 20.34 -4.96 -12.96
N ASP A 27 20.00 -3.73 -12.59
CA ASP A 27 20.86 -2.55 -12.75
C ASP A 27 20.53 -1.48 -11.70
N VAL A 28 21.56 -0.84 -11.16
CA VAL A 28 21.49 0.39 -10.38
C VAL A 28 22.46 1.38 -10.98
N ARG A 29 22.00 2.58 -11.30
CA ARG A 29 22.84 3.68 -11.81
C ARG A 29 22.83 4.82 -10.84
N PHE A 30 24.02 5.34 -10.55
CA PHE A 30 24.21 6.53 -9.73
C PHE A 30 24.82 7.63 -10.59
N LEU A 31 24.20 8.81 -10.53
CA LEU A 31 24.69 10.03 -11.14
C LEU A 31 25.14 10.97 -10.02
N ARG A 32 26.43 11.34 -10.02
CA ARG A 32 26.96 12.36 -9.10
C ARG A 32 26.45 13.75 -9.48
N GLY A 33 26.13 14.54 -8.45
CA GLY A 33 25.78 15.95 -8.58
C GLY A 33 26.98 16.89 -8.46
N PRO A 34 26.77 18.20 -8.65
CA PRO A 34 27.84 19.21 -8.68
C PRO A 34 28.61 19.37 -7.37
N ARG A 35 28.03 18.97 -6.22
CA ARG A 35 28.60 19.16 -4.87
C ARG A 35 29.08 17.85 -4.21
N ALA A 36 29.64 16.93 -4.99
CA ALA A 36 30.18 15.64 -4.55
C ALA A 36 29.18 14.63 -3.92
N GLY A 37 27.89 14.99 -3.77
CA GLY A 37 26.79 14.09 -3.39
C GLY A 37 26.13 13.38 -4.58
N TRP A 38 25.32 12.36 -4.31
CA TRP A 38 24.51 11.68 -5.33
C TRP A 38 23.32 12.57 -5.74
N ALA A 39 23.22 12.92 -7.03
CA ALA A 39 22.10 13.69 -7.58
C ALA A 39 20.91 12.79 -7.92
N ARG A 40 21.19 11.60 -8.45
CA ARG A 40 20.14 10.69 -8.92
C ARG A 40 20.57 9.23 -8.82
N VAL A 41 19.67 8.38 -8.35
CA VAL A 41 19.78 6.93 -8.37
C VAL A 41 18.59 6.36 -9.13
N THR A 42 18.86 5.46 -10.07
CA THR A 42 17.82 4.69 -10.76
C THR A 42 18.12 3.22 -10.62
N MET A 43 17.13 2.42 -10.22
CA MET A 43 17.26 0.97 -10.13
C MET A 43 16.13 0.27 -10.88
N SER A 44 16.49 -0.83 -11.54
CA SER A 44 15.57 -1.81 -12.11
C SER A 44 15.83 -3.17 -11.46
N ALA A 45 14.78 -3.77 -10.91
CA ALA A 45 14.85 -5.01 -10.18
C ALA A 45 13.58 -5.85 -10.39
N SER A 46 13.56 -7.08 -9.87
CA SER A 46 12.37 -7.91 -9.79
C SER A 46 12.25 -8.56 -8.42
N LEU A 47 11.08 -8.46 -7.81
CA LEU A 47 10.75 -9.17 -6.59
C LEU A 47 10.49 -10.63 -6.94
N ALA A 48 11.25 -11.55 -6.34
CA ALA A 48 11.10 -12.97 -6.56
C ALA A 48 9.79 -13.46 -5.94
N GLN A 49 8.84 -13.84 -6.80
CA GLN A 49 7.55 -14.39 -6.42
C GLN A 49 7.13 -15.48 -7.43
N THR A 50 6.26 -16.38 -6.97
CA THR A 50 5.63 -17.41 -7.80
C THR A 50 4.18 -16.99 -8.05
N PRO A 51 3.64 -17.15 -9.28
CA PRO A 51 4.23 -17.82 -10.45
C PRO A 51 5.20 -16.96 -11.26
N ARG A 52 5.23 -15.65 -11.05
CA ARG A 52 6.04 -14.72 -11.85
C ARG A 52 6.72 -13.68 -10.94
N PRO A 53 7.98 -13.31 -11.23
CA PRO A 53 8.62 -12.19 -10.56
C PRO A 53 7.87 -10.88 -10.86
N ALA A 54 7.75 -10.00 -9.86
CA ALA A 54 7.12 -8.69 -10.01
C ALA A 54 8.19 -7.63 -10.32
N PRO A 55 8.15 -6.93 -11.47
CA PRO A 55 9.10 -5.86 -11.76
C PRO A 55 9.00 -4.72 -10.75
N VAL A 56 10.17 -4.21 -10.35
CA VAL A 56 10.33 -3.11 -9.40
C VAL A 56 11.26 -2.06 -10.01
N THR A 57 10.86 -0.80 -9.95
CA THR A 57 11.72 0.33 -10.31
C THR A 57 11.83 1.28 -9.12
N LEU A 58 13.01 1.84 -8.93
CA LEU A 58 13.25 2.87 -7.93
C LEU A 58 13.91 4.07 -8.63
N LEU A 59 13.36 5.25 -8.37
CA LEU A 59 13.98 6.52 -8.70
C LEU A 59 14.21 7.26 -7.38
N ALA A 60 15.45 7.66 -7.12
CA ALA A 60 15.78 8.53 -6.01
C ALA A 60 16.54 9.76 -6.51
N SER A 61 16.22 10.92 -5.95
CA SER A 61 16.88 12.18 -6.30
C SER A 61 16.96 13.11 -5.09
N THR A 62 18.02 13.89 -5.03
CA THR A 62 18.18 14.99 -4.09
C THR A 62 17.82 16.30 -4.79
N GLY A 63 16.95 17.10 -4.19
CA GLY A 63 16.71 18.47 -4.64
C GLY A 63 17.93 19.37 -4.32
N GLU A 64 18.12 20.45 -5.08
CA GLU A 64 19.16 21.42 -4.76
C GLU A 64 18.91 22.03 -3.37
N GLY A 65 19.86 21.87 -2.46
CA GLY A 65 19.76 22.39 -1.09
C GLY A 65 18.88 21.56 -0.15
N GLU A 66 18.36 20.40 -0.57
CA GLU A 66 17.58 19.53 0.31
C GLU A 66 18.48 18.59 1.12
N SER A 67 18.17 18.43 2.41
CA SER A 67 18.76 17.43 3.33
C SER A 67 18.02 16.08 3.29
N ALA A 68 17.16 15.87 2.30
CA ALA A 68 16.37 14.66 2.14
C ALA A 68 16.45 14.13 0.71
N VAL A 69 16.38 12.82 0.58
CA VAL A 69 16.29 12.09 -0.69
C VAL A 69 14.83 11.76 -0.95
N ALA A 70 14.28 12.26 -2.05
CA ALA A 70 12.97 11.82 -2.53
C ALA A 70 13.14 10.51 -3.28
N CYS A 71 12.44 9.46 -2.84
CA CYS A 71 12.46 8.13 -3.44
C CYS A 71 11.05 7.76 -3.92
N SER A 72 10.94 7.28 -5.16
CA SER A 72 9.73 6.72 -5.75
C SER A 72 10.01 5.28 -6.16
N LEU A 73 9.39 4.33 -5.46
CA LEU A 73 9.37 2.91 -5.78
C LEU A 73 8.08 2.60 -6.54
N ALA A 74 8.16 1.92 -7.68
CA ALA A 74 7.00 1.42 -8.40
C ALA A 74 7.13 -0.09 -8.63
N VAL A 75 6.01 -0.80 -8.49
CA VAL A 75 5.90 -2.25 -8.68
C VAL A 75 4.73 -2.57 -9.59
N THR A 76 4.88 -3.58 -10.45
CA THR A 76 3.82 -4.10 -11.31
C THR A 76 3.70 -5.60 -11.18
N GLY A 77 2.49 -6.13 -11.30
CA GLY A 77 2.26 -7.58 -11.24
C GLY A 77 2.65 -8.22 -9.89
N LEU A 78 2.54 -7.47 -8.80
CA LEU A 78 2.79 -7.91 -7.44
C LEU A 78 1.72 -8.92 -7.03
N GLU A 79 2.11 -10.16 -6.74
CA GLU A 79 1.19 -11.12 -6.12
C GLU A 79 1.12 -10.83 -4.62
N ILE A 80 -0.09 -10.65 -4.07
CA ILE A 80 -0.28 -10.20 -2.68
C ILE A 80 -0.15 -11.36 -1.69
N GLU A 81 -0.67 -12.54 -2.04
CA GLU A 81 -0.70 -13.70 -1.13
C GLU A 81 0.68 -14.11 -0.63
N PRO A 82 1.74 -14.21 -1.48
CA PRO A 82 3.07 -14.56 -1.02
C PRO A 82 3.71 -13.52 -0.10
N LEU A 83 3.13 -12.31 0.05
CA LEU A 83 3.65 -11.30 0.97
C LEU A 83 3.34 -11.63 2.43
N GLY A 84 2.27 -12.41 2.70
CA GLY A 84 1.87 -12.79 4.06
C GLY A 84 1.39 -11.59 4.89
N LEU A 85 0.77 -10.60 4.24
CA LEU A 85 0.33 -9.37 4.91
C LEU A 85 -0.62 -9.61 6.09
N PRO A 86 -1.58 -10.56 6.03
CA PRO A 86 -2.45 -10.82 7.18
C PRO A 86 -1.68 -11.20 8.44
N GLN A 87 -0.64 -12.03 8.33
CA GLN A 87 0.17 -12.47 9.48
C GLN A 87 1.11 -11.36 9.96
N ILE A 88 1.63 -10.54 9.05
CA ILE A 88 2.54 -9.43 9.39
C ILE A 88 1.80 -8.39 10.24
N PHE A 89 0.61 -7.99 9.78
CA PHE A 89 -0.19 -6.92 10.39
C PHE A 89 -1.30 -7.42 11.32
N GLU A 90 -1.36 -8.73 11.60
CA GLU A 90 -2.41 -9.36 12.41
C GLU A 90 -3.83 -8.95 11.95
N LEU A 91 -4.04 -8.93 10.64
CA LEU A 91 -5.34 -8.62 10.08
C LEU A 91 -6.32 -9.75 10.40
N PRO A 92 -7.61 -9.46 10.65
CA PRO A 92 -8.65 -10.46 10.88
C PRO A 92 -9.08 -11.17 9.58
N LEU A 93 -8.10 -11.57 8.77
CA LEU A 93 -8.27 -12.19 7.46
C LEU A 93 -7.62 -13.57 7.46
N SER A 94 -8.39 -14.59 7.07
CA SER A 94 -7.87 -15.93 6.79
C SER A 94 -7.10 -15.97 5.46
N ARG A 95 -7.46 -15.08 4.53
CA ARG A 95 -6.85 -15.01 3.19
C ARG A 95 -6.81 -13.57 2.67
N LEU A 96 -5.72 -13.23 2.00
CA LEU A 96 -5.60 -12.01 1.21
C LEU A 96 -4.79 -12.31 -0.05
N ARG A 97 -5.46 -12.36 -1.21
CA ARG A 97 -4.82 -12.63 -2.51
C ARG A 97 -5.31 -11.68 -3.60
N GLY A 98 -4.54 -11.60 -4.68
CA GLY A 98 -4.80 -10.72 -5.82
C GLY A 98 -3.48 -10.29 -6.47
N SER A 99 -3.58 -9.72 -7.67
CA SER A 99 -2.43 -9.17 -8.40
C SER A 99 -2.48 -7.65 -8.43
N GLY A 100 -1.39 -7.01 -8.06
CA GLY A 100 -1.34 -5.58 -7.78
C GLY A 100 -0.29 -4.82 -8.58
N SER A 101 -0.53 -3.53 -8.77
CA SER A 101 0.49 -2.57 -9.22
C SER A 101 0.38 -1.33 -8.35
N GLY A 102 1.51 -0.75 -7.98
CA GLY A 102 1.50 0.36 -7.03
C GLY A 102 2.74 1.22 -7.07
N ARG A 103 2.68 2.32 -6.35
CA ARG A 103 3.79 3.25 -6.14
C ARG A 103 3.88 3.64 -4.67
N LEU A 104 5.09 3.69 -4.15
CA LEU A 104 5.42 4.22 -2.84
C LEU A 104 6.40 5.38 -3.03
N ASN A 105 6.02 6.56 -2.57
CA ASN A 105 6.89 7.73 -2.52
C ASN A 105 7.26 8.01 -1.07
N ILE A 106 8.55 8.16 -0.79
CA ILE A 106 9.07 8.46 0.54
C ILE A 106 10.09 9.60 0.43
N LYS A 107 10.16 10.45 1.46
CA LYS A 107 11.30 11.37 1.64
C LYS A 107 12.12 10.86 2.82
N VAL A 108 13.36 10.47 2.54
CA VAL A 108 14.30 9.92 3.53
C VAL A 108 15.31 11.00 3.89
N SER A 109 15.41 11.36 5.17
CA SER A 109 16.44 12.27 5.67
C SER A 109 17.85 11.66 5.56
N THR A 110 18.89 12.48 5.76
CA THR A 110 20.29 12.02 5.87
C THR A 110 20.51 10.96 6.96
N GLU A 111 19.65 10.93 7.98
CA GLU A 111 19.69 9.97 9.10
C GLU A 111 18.94 8.67 8.79
N GLY A 112 18.39 8.52 7.58
CA GLY A 112 17.60 7.34 7.19
C GLY A 112 16.15 7.36 7.70
N VAL A 113 15.73 8.46 8.33
CA VAL A 113 14.39 8.61 8.91
C VAL A 113 13.42 9.13 7.85
N THR A 114 12.25 8.49 7.73
CA THR A 114 11.15 8.93 6.87
C THR A 114 9.99 9.41 7.73
N ASN A 115 9.60 10.67 7.57
CA ASN A 115 8.47 11.22 8.32
C ASN A 115 7.22 11.31 7.47
N LYS A 116 7.31 11.39 6.14
CA LYS A 116 6.14 11.48 5.25
C LYS A 116 6.29 10.52 4.07
N PHE A 117 5.19 9.86 3.73
CA PHE A 117 5.10 8.98 2.59
C PHE A 117 3.73 9.02 1.92
N SER A 118 3.70 8.64 0.64
CA SER A 118 2.46 8.35 -0.06
C SER A 118 2.53 6.99 -0.74
N CYS A 119 1.43 6.26 -0.71
CA CYS A 119 1.30 4.94 -1.31
C CYS A 119 0.05 4.91 -2.18
N SER A 120 0.14 4.30 -3.35
CA SER A 120 -1.02 3.92 -4.14
C SER A 120 -0.89 2.49 -4.61
N LEU A 121 -1.98 1.74 -4.57
CA LEU A 121 -2.04 0.35 -4.95
C LEU A 121 -3.36 0.08 -5.67
N THR A 122 -3.28 -0.52 -6.86
CA THR A 122 -4.43 -1.07 -7.57
C THR A 122 -4.30 -2.58 -7.55
N VAL A 123 -5.31 -3.26 -7.04
CA VAL A 123 -5.38 -4.72 -6.95
C VAL A 123 -6.47 -5.24 -7.87
N ARG A 124 -6.18 -6.30 -8.61
CA ARG A 124 -7.14 -7.05 -9.41
C ARG A 124 -7.46 -8.39 -8.76
N ARG A 125 -8.72 -8.81 -8.88
CA ARG A 125 -9.23 -10.05 -8.28
C ARG A 125 -8.85 -10.15 -6.81
N LEU A 126 -9.10 -9.08 -6.06
CA LEU A 126 -8.87 -9.03 -4.63
C LEU A 126 -9.82 -10.02 -3.95
N ASP A 127 -9.24 -11.05 -3.34
CA ASP A 127 -9.97 -11.99 -2.51
C ASP A 127 -9.44 -11.85 -1.08
N ALA A 128 -10.23 -11.17 -0.25
CA ALA A 128 -9.96 -10.88 1.14
C ALA A 128 -11.01 -11.62 1.98
N GLN A 129 -10.67 -12.81 2.48
CA GLN A 129 -11.58 -13.61 3.30
C GLN A 129 -11.35 -13.33 4.77
N PRO A 130 -12.41 -13.07 5.55
CA PRO A 130 -12.29 -12.91 6.99
C PRO A 130 -11.91 -14.24 7.66
N ILE A 131 -11.43 -14.18 8.90
CA ILE A 131 -11.23 -15.40 9.72
C ILE A 131 -12.59 -16.00 10.10
N ASP A 132 -13.54 -15.14 10.46
CA ASP A 132 -14.90 -15.51 10.86
C ASP A 132 -15.94 -14.72 10.06
N GLY A 133 -17.09 -15.34 9.81
CA GLY A 133 -18.21 -14.73 9.08
C GLY A 133 -18.44 -15.33 7.68
N PRO A 134 -19.30 -14.70 6.87
CA PRO A 134 -19.63 -15.20 5.55
C PRO A 134 -18.44 -15.08 4.58
N GLU A 135 -18.39 -15.99 3.59
CA GLU A 135 -17.45 -15.89 2.47
C GLU A 135 -17.76 -14.62 1.68
N LEU A 136 -16.74 -13.78 1.47
CA LEU A 136 -16.86 -12.55 0.71
C LEU A 136 -16.64 -12.83 -0.78
N PRO A 137 -17.29 -12.09 -1.68
CA PRO A 137 -17.01 -12.19 -3.12
C PRO A 137 -15.57 -11.80 -3.44
N VAL A 138 -15.07 -12.30 -4.56
CA VAL A 138 -13.84 -11.76 -5.15
C VAL A 138 -14.15 -10.41 -5.79
N ILE A 139 -13.37 -9.39 -5.42
CA ILE A 139 -13.51 -8.03 -5.95
C ILE A 139 -12.63 -7.89 -7.19
N ASP A 140 -13.24 -7.63 -8.34
CA ASP A 140 -12.51 -7.53 -9.62
C ASP A 140 -11.40 -6.48 -9.60
N ARG A 141 -11.65 -5.33 -8.98
CA ARG A 141 -10.69 -4.23 -8.88
C ARG A 141 -10.89 -3.44 -7.59
N ALA A 142 -9.81 -3.24 -6.84
CA ALA A 142 -9.73 -2.37 -5.68
C ALA A 142 -8.61 -1.35 -5.87
N GLU A 143 -8.85 -0.10 -5.50
CA GLU A 143 -7.84 0.96 -5.50
C GLU A 143 -7.69 1.53 -4.10
N PHE A 144 -6.45 1.63 -3.66
CA PHE A 144 -6.06 2.18 -2.38
C PHE A 144 -5.07 3.31 -2.59
N ALA A 145 -5.26 4.42 -1.90
CA ALA A 145 -4.27 5.49 -1.82
C ALA A 145 -4.16 5.99 -0.38
N LEU A 146 -2.95 6.33 0.04
CA LEU A 146 -2.63 6.81 1.38
C LEU A 146 -1.57 7.90 1.28
N GLU A 147 -1.78 9.01 1.99
CA GLU A 147 -0.75 9.97 2.35
C GLU A 147 -0.67 10.03 3.87
N ALA A 148 0.52 9.78 4.41
CA ALA A 148 0.68 9.70 5.85
C ALA A 148 2.02 10.24 6.33
N VAL A 149 2.02 10.66 7.58
CA VAL A 149 3.19 11.08 8.35
C VAL A 149 3.37 10.10 9.51
N TYR A 150 4.58 9.56 9.65
CA TYR A 150 4.92 8.70 10.79
C TYR A 150 5.76 9.50 11.79
N ASP A 151 5.27 9.60 13.02
CA ASP A 151 5.95 10.20 14.14
C ASP A 151 6.70 9.12 14.92
N TRP A 152 8.03 9.15 14.81
CA TRP A 152 8.93 8.19 15.45
C TRP A 152 9.00 8.34 16.97
N VAL A 153 8.62 9.50 17.52
CA VAL A 153 8.63 9.76 18.97
C VAL A 153 7.36 9.21 19.60
N THR A 154 6.21 9.47 19.00
CA THR A 154 4.91 9.00 19.54
C THR A 154 4.47 7.65 18.97
N HIS A 155 5.28 7.06 18.07
CA HIS A 155 4.96 5.86 17.30
C HIS A 155 3.57 5.93 16.67
N ALA A 156 3.21 7.09 16.12
CA ALA A 156 1.89 7.34 15.57
C ALA A 156 1.96 7.57 14.07
N LEU A 157 1.08 6.92 13.33
CA LEU A 157 0.83 7.20 11.93
C LEU A 157 -0.36 8.17 11.81
N ARG A 158 -0.06 9.40 11.40
CA ARG A 158 -1.08 10.38 11.02
C ARG A 158 -1.36 10.23 9.53
N MET A 159 -2.57 9.82 9.19
CA MET A 159 -3.03 9.71 7.81
C MET A 159 -3.65 11.05 7.42
N ASP A 160 -2.97 11.80 6.55
CA ASP A 160 -3.45 13.08 6.03
C ASP A 160 -4.56 12.85 4.99
N SER A 161 -4.48 11.74 4.25
CA SER A 161 -5.49 11.30 3.28
C SER A 161 -5.44 9.78 3.14
N ILE A 162 -6.59 9.12 3.21
CA ILE A 162 -6.79 7.72 2.81
C ILE A 162 -7.92 7.68 1.79
N ARG A 163 -7.77 6.89 0.74
CA ARG A 163 -8.82 6.66 -0.26
C ARG A 163 -8.93 5.17 -0.57
N LEU A 164 -10.15 4.66 -0.58
CA LEU A 164 -10.47 3.30 -0.95
C LEU A 164 -11.59 3.32 -1.99
N ARG A 165 -11.33 2.75 -3.15
CA ARG A 165 -12.34 2.56 -4.19
C ARG A 165 -12.55 1.08 -4.47
N LEU A 166 -13.77 0.62 -4.26
CA LEU A 166 -14.25 -0.72 -4.61
C LEU A 166 -15.45 -0.57 -5.59
N PRO A 167 -15.92 -1.65 -6.23
CA PRO A 167 -17.13 -1.59 -7.05
C PRO A 167 -18.33 -1.11 -6.21
N GLY A 168 -18.86 0.08 -6.55
CA GLY A 168 -19.98 0.66 -5.81
C GLY A 168 -19.61 1.41 -4.52
N MET A 169 -18.33 1.65 -4.25
CA MET A 169 -17.89 2.36 -3.05
C MET A 169 -16.66 3.23 -3.35
N ASP A 170 -16.71 4.52 -3.00
CA ASP A 170 -15.57 5.46 -3.03
C ASP A 170 -15.51 6.18 -1.68
N LEU A 171 -14.59 5.73 -0.83
CA LEU A 171 -14.36 6.26 0.51
C LEU A 171 -13.10 7.11 0.52
N ALA A 172 -13.16 8.24 1.21
CA ALA A 172 -12.02 9.11 1.49
C ALA A 172 -12.00 9.49 2.97
N GLY A 173 -10.83 9.69 3.54
CA GLY A 173 -10.74 9.96 4.96
C GLY A 173 -9.40 10.46 5.42
N LYS A 174 -9.28 10.64 6.73
CA LYS A 174 -8.06 10.99 7.45
C LYS A 174 -8.13 10.39 8.84
N GLY A 175 -6.99 10.26 9.51
CA GLY A 175 -7.00 9.67 10.84
C GLY A 175 -5.65 9.65 11.52
N ARG A 176 -5.63 9.13 12.74
CA ARG A 176 -4.41 8.89 13.50
C ARG A 176 -4.52 7.53 14.17
N ILE A 177 -3.54 6.69 13.89
CA ILE A 177 -3.40 5.37 14.51
C ILE A 177 -2.04 5.29 15.20
N HIS A 178 -1.98 4.64 16.36
CA HIS A 178 -0.70 4.27 16.95
C HIS A 178 -0.17 2.98 16.32
N ALA A 179 1.15 2.77 16.36
CA ALA A 179 1.82 1.63 15.75
C ALA A 179 1.29 0.28 16.28
N GLU A 180 0.75 0.25 17.49
CA GLU A 180 0.06 -0.91 18.08
C GLU A 180 -1.13 -1.36 17.23
N ALA A 181 -1.88 -0.43 16.61
CA ALA A 181 -2.96 -0.75 15.69
C ALA A 181 -2.48 -1.36 14.37
N LEU A 182 -1.25 -1.07 13.96
CA LEU A 182 -0.63 -1.73 12.80
C LEU A 182 -0.16 -3.15 13.11
N ALA A 183 -0.13 -3.52 14.40
CA ALA A 183 0.26 -4.83 14.88
C ALA A 183 -0.93 -5.65 15.41
N GLY A 184 -2.17 -5.30 15.05
CA GLY A 184 -3.38 -6.03 15.44
C GLY A 184 -4.14 -5.47 16.64
N GLY A 185 -3.58 -4.47 17.35
CA GLY A 185 -4.24 -3.81 18.48
C GLY A 185 -5.19 -2.71 18.01
N TRP A 186 -6.37 -3.07 17.50
CA TRP A 186 -7.35 -2.14 16.93
C TRP A 186 -7.79 -1.03 17.93
N GLU A 187 -7.61 -1.25 19.23
CA GLU A 187 -7.76 -0.24 20.29
C GLU A 187 -6.81 0.96 20.13
N GLY A 188 -5.73 0.81 19.34
CA GLY A 188 -4.77 1.87 19.01
C GLY A 188 -5.27 2.86 17.94
N ILE A 189 -6.46 2.65 17.37
CA ILE A 189 -7.13 3.62 16.49
C ILE A 189 -7.75 4.71 17.38
N ARG A 190 -7.09 5.87 17.43
CA ARG A 190 -7.55 7.00 18.26
C ARG A 190 -8.57 7.90 17.57
N ARG A 191 -8.43 8.03 16.24
CA ARG A 191 -9.36 8.80 15.43
C ARG A 191 -9.33 8.31 13.99
N LEU A 192 -10.49 7.98 13.44
CA LEU A 192 -10.66 7.68 12.04
C LEU A 192 -11.91 8.37 11.51
N GLU A 193 -11.72 9.30 10.58
CA GLU A 193 -12.80 9.97 9.87
C GLU A 193 -12.80 9.47 8.43
N VAL A 194 -13.89 8.79 8.05
CA VAL A 194 -14.08 8.30 6.70
C VAL A 194 -15.44 8.78 6.20
N ALA A 195 -15.42 9.49 5.07
CA ALA A 195 -16.61 9.94 4.37
C ALA A 195 -16.55 9.49 2.92
N GLY A 196 -17.69 9.23 2.30
CA GLY A 196 -17.68 8.83 0.90
C GLY A 196 -19.03 8.48 0.35
N LYS A 197 -19.02 8.00 -0.90
CA LYS A 197 -20.22 7.55 -1.59
C LYS A 197 -20.29 6.04 -1.57
N VAL A 198 -21.45 5.53 -1.17
CA VAL A 198 -21.77 4.11 -1.23
C VAL A 198 -23.00 3.95 -2.10
N ASN A 199 -22.92 3.04 -3.06
CA ASN A 199 -24.08 2.52 -3.77
C ASN A 199 -24.46 1.20 -3.07
N PRO A 200 -25.45 1.22 -2.16
CA PRO A 200 -25.75 0.07 -1.32
C PRO A 200 -26.19 -1.15 -2.15
N LEU A 201 -26.78 -0.95 -3.34
CA LEU A 201 -27.16 -2.05 -4.22
C LEU A 201 -25.96 -2.76 -4.82
N ARG A 202 -24.92 -2.01 -5.21
CA ARG A 202 -23.67 -2.60 -5.70
C ARG A 202 -22.87 -3.25 -4.58
N VAL A 203 -22.86 -2.66 -3.39
CA VAL A 203 -22.23 -3.29 -2.20
C VAL A 203 -22.99 -4.55 -1.79
N ALA A 204 -24.31 -4.53 -1.80
CA ALA A 204 -25.16 -5.69 -1.59
C ALA A 204 -24.91 -6.79 -2.64
N ALA A 205 -24.78 -6.40 -3.91
CA ALA A 205 -24.47 -7.30 -5.00
C ALA A 205 -23.10 -7.96 -4.85
N LEU A 206 -22.13 -7.22 -4.34
CA LEU A 206 -20.86 -7.78 -3.92
C LEU A 206 -21.12 -8.82 -2.81
N LEU A 207 -21.63 -8.40 -1.65
CA LEU A 207 -21.73 -9.25 -0.46
C LEU A 207 -22.56 -10.53 -0.65
N TRP A 208 -23.61 -10.48 -1.47
CA TRP A 208 -24.55 -11.59 -1.65
C TRP A 208 -24.50 -12.23 -3.04
N GLY A 209 -23.58 -11.79 -3.92
CA GLY A 209 -23.45 -12.27 -5.31
C GLY A 209 -24.64 -11.94 -6.22
N LYS A 210 -25.68 -11.27 -5.70
CA LYS A 210 -26.85 -10.79 -6.44
C LYS A 210 -27.25 -9.42 -5.90
N ALA A 211 -27.45 -8.45 -6.78
CA ALA A 211 -28.05 -7.18 -6.39
C ALA A 211 -29.48 -7.45 -5.92
N PRO A 212 -29.89 -7.02 -4.71
CA PRO A 212 -31.30 -7.04 -4.34
C PRO A 212 -32.07 -6.18 -5.34
N VAL A 213 -33.04 -6.77 -6.02
CA VAL A 213 -33.90 -6.06 -6.97
C VAL A 213 -34.85 -5.20 -6.15
N LEU A 214 -34.60 -3.89 -6.11
CA LEU A 214 -35.56 -2.96 -5.52
C LEU A 214 -36.80 -2.88 -6.42
N PRO A 215 -38.01 -2.87 -5.85
CA PRO A 215 -39.24 -2.72 -6.62
C PRO A 215 -39.20 -1.41 -7.42
N GLY A 216 -39.69 -1.45 -8.68
CA GLY A 216 -39.85 -0.26 -9.51
C GLY A 216 -38.57 0.31 -10.15
N GLY A 217 -37.43 -0.40 -10.14
CA GLY A 217 -36.19 0.10 -10.75
C GLY A 217 -35.49 1.22 -9.95
N LEU A 218 -35.84 1.34 -8.67
CA LEU A 218 -35.22 2.29 -7.74
C LEU A 218 -33.71 2.03 -7.62
N THR A 219 -32.93 3.10 -7.67
CA THR A 219 -31.50 3.08 -7.32
C THR A 219 -31.31 3.91 -6.05
N VAL A 220 -30.60 3.33 -5.07
CA VAL A 220 -30.26 4.03 -3.83
C VAL A 220 -28.77 4.37 -3.91
N GLU A 221 -28.46 5.65 -3.74
CA GLU A 221 -27.10 6.14 -3.52
C GLU A 221 -27.14 7.02 -2.29
N GLY A 222 -26.15 6.89 -1.42
CA GLY A 222 -26.10 7.64 -0.18
C GLY A 222 -24.68 8.03 0.19
N ASP A 223 -24.58 9.13 0.92
CA ASP A 223 -23.35 9.52 1.59
C ASP A 223 -23.18 8.66 2.84
N LEU A 224 -21.96 8.16 3.06
CA LEU A 224 -21.53 7.48 4.27
C LEU A 224 -20.61 8.42 5.04
N ASP A 225 -20.86 8.60 6.34
CA ASP A 225 -19.99 9.31 7.28
C ASP A 225 -19.78 8.42 8.51
N VAL A 226 -18.53 8.02 8.76
CA VAL A 226 -18.13 7.16 9.86
C VAL A 226 -17.05 7.89 10.67
N ARG A 227 -17.28 8.03 11.98
CA ARG A 227 -16.40 8.73 12.91
C ARG A 227 -16.20 7.86 14.15
N PHE A 228 -14.94 7.52 14.42
CA PHE A 228 -14.49 6.87 15.65
C PHE A 228 -13.38 7.71 16.28
#